data_AF-A0A5B3GUY8-F1
#
_entry.id   AF-A0A5B3GUY8-F1
#
_cell.length_a   1.000
_cell.length_b   1.000
_cell.length_c   1.000
_cell.angle_alpha   90.00
_cell.angle_beta   90.00
_cell.angle_gamma   90.00
#
_symmetry.space_group_name_H-M   'P 1'
#
loop_
_entity.id
_entity.type
_entity.pdbx_description
1 polymer ?
#
loop_
_entity_poly.entity_id
_entity_poly.type
_entity_poly.pdbx_seq_one_letter_code
_entity_poly.pdbx_strand_id
1 'polypeptide(L)' 'MNREERDFLNNLKSSINDWRYSYECYHEQGYFCVDITIDDIDEWGENADEIWDAISEVCDEWNAGIDSNSNTYYVALKQ' A
#
# COMPACT_ATOMS: atom_id res chain seq x y z
N MET A 1 2.52 12.10 -11.22
CA MET A 1 1.36 11.63 -10.47
C MET A 1 0.10 12.41 -10.84
N ASN A 2 -0.91 11.74 -11.41
CA ASN A 2 -2.21 12.30 -11.80
C ASN A 2 -3.17 12.42 -10.58
N ARG A 3 -4.42 12.86 -10.77
CA ARG A 3 -5.38 13.03 -9.65
C ARG A 3 -5.80 11.69 -9.04
N GLU A 4 -6.15 10.72 -9.87
CA GLU A 4 -6.59 9.39 -9.45
C GLU A 4 -5.50 8.68 -8.63
N GLU A 5 -4.25 8.74 -9.09
CA GLU A 5 -3.10 8.19 -8.37
C GLU A 5 -2.87 8.86 -7.01
N ARG A 6 -3.12 10.18 -6.90
CA ARG A 6 -3.03 10.89 -5.62
C ARG A 6 -4.14 10.48 -4.67
N ASP A 7 -5.35 10.36 -5.18
CA ASP A 7 -6.53 9.99 -4.40
C ASP A 7 -6.36 8.55 -3.88
N PHE A 8 -5.91 7.60 -4.73
CA PHE A 8 -5.54 6.24 -4.33
C PHE A 8 -4.44 6.22 -3.26
N LEU A 9 -3.34 6.94 -3.48
CA LEU A 9 -2.24 7.03 -2.50
C LEU A 9 -2.70 7.61 -1.16
N ASN A 10 -3.62 8.58 -1.17
CA ASN A 10 -4.15 9.16 0.06
C ASN A 10 -5.06 8.17 0.80
N ASN A 11 -5.84 7.35 0.09
CA ASN A 11 -6.63 6.30 0.72
C ASN A 11 -5.73 5.26 1.41
N LEU A 12 -4.70 4.78 0.72
CA LEU A 12 -3.69 3.87 1.31
C LEU A 12 -3.09 4.49 2.57
N LYS A 13 -2.56 5.70 2.48
CA LYS A 13 -1.93 6.38 3.62
C LYS A 13 -2.86 6.58 4.80
N SER A 14 -4.15 6.77 4.52
CA SER A 14 -5.18 6.93 5.56
C SER A 14 -5.54 5.61 6.21
N SER A 15 -5.50 4.47 5.50
CA SER A 15 -5.85 3.17 6.07
C SER A 15 -4.76 2.59 6.97
N ILE A 16 -3.50 2.94 6.73
CA ILE A 16 -2.35 2.47 7.52
C ILE A 16 -1.71 3.56 8.40
N ASN A 17 -2.46 4.61 8.74
CA ASN A 17 -1.91 5.77 9.46
C ASN A 17 -1.49 5.48 10.91
N ASP A 18 -1.94 4.36 11.47
CA ASP A 18 -1.65 3.94 12.83
C ASP A 18 -0.23 3.35 12.98
N TRP A 19 0.36 2.88 11.87
CA TRP A 19 1.67 2.24 11.86
C TRP A 19 2.74 3.15 11.28
N ARG A 20 4.00 2.91 11.67
CA ARG A 20 5.13 3.63 11.10
C ARG A 20 5.57 2.97 9.79
N TYR A 21 5.47 3.70 8.68
CA TYR A 21 5.86 3.19 7.37
C TYR A 21 6.62 4.20 6.51
N SER A 22 7.41 3.66 5.60
CA SER A 22 7.99 4.34 4.45
C SER A 22 7.30 3.87 3.17
N TYR A 23 7.30 4.70 2.13
CA TYR A 23 6.72 4.32 0.85
C TYR A 23 7.48 4.91 -0.35
N GLU A 24 7.48 4.19 -1.46
CA GLU A 24 7.99 4.64 -2.75
C GLU A 24 6.89 4.52 -3.82
N CYS A 25 6.85 5.45 -4.76
CA CYS A 25 5.87 5.44 -5.85
C CYS A 25 6.59 5.49 -7.19
N TYR A 26 6.18 4.64 -8.13
CA TYR A 26 6.74 4.58 -9.48
C TYR A 26 5.70 4.13 -10.50
N HIS A 27 6.08 4.19 -11.77
CA HIS A 27 5.26 3.75 -12.89
C HIS A 27 5.95 2.59 -13.59
N GLU A 28 5.28 1.45 -13.70
CA GLU A 28 5.81 0.27 -14.37
C GLU A 28 4.73 -0.38 -15.24
N GLN A 29 5.06 -0.67 -16.51
CA GLN A 29 4.19 -1.41 -17.44
C GLN A 29 2.73 -0.90 -17.56
N GLY A 30 2.51 0.41 -17.38
CA GLY A 30 1.17 1.01 -17.44
C GLY A 30 0.39 0.96 -16.12
N TYR A 31 1.06 0.63 -15.02
CA TYR A 31 0.53 0.68 -13.67
C TYR A 31 1.20 1.81 -12.87
N PHE A 32 0.44 2.38 -11.93
CA PHE A 32 0.98 3.18 -10.85
C PHE A 32 1.21 2.25 -9.65
N CYS A 33 2.48 2.05 -9.29
CA CYS A 33 2.89 1.15 -8.23
C CYS A 33 3.26 1.94 -6.97
N VAL A 34 2.94 1.38 -5.80
CA VAL A 34 3.35 1.89 -4.50
C VAL A 34 3.92 0.74 -3.69
N ASP A 35 5.15 0.90 -3.22
CA ASP A 35 5.78 -0.02 -2.28
C ASP A 35 5.65 0.60 -0.89
N ILE A 36 5.06 -0.13 0.06
CA ILE A 36 4.85 0.32 1.44
C ILE A 36 5.64 -0.60 2.36
N THR A 37 6.60 -0.05 3.10
CA THR A 37 7.41 -0.83 4.05
C THR A 37 7.10 -0.37 5.46
N ILE A 38 6.70 -1.31 6.32
CA ILE A 38 6.52 -1.04 7.75
C ILE A 38 7.89 -0.97 8.40
N ASP A 39 8.22 0.19 8.98
CA ASP A 39 9.58 0.50 9.44
C ASP A 39 9.93 -0.23 10.75
N ASP A 40 8.92 -0.56 11.56
CA ASP A 40 9.07 -1.28 12.82
C ASP A 40 8.69 -2.76 12.64
N ILE A 41 9.69 -3.65 12.79
CA ILE A 41 9.53 -5.07 12.53
C ILE A 41 8.72 -5.79 13.62
N ASP A 42 8.78 -5.29 14.85
CA ASP A 42 8.01 -5.86 15.96
C ASP A 42 6.54 -5.46 15.79
N GLU A 43 6.29 -4.20 15.42
CA GLU A 43 4.96 -3.70 15.07
C GLU A 43 4.37 -4.46 13.87
N TRP A 44 5.15 -4.69 12.82
CA TRP A 44 4.71 -5.53 11.70
C TRP A 44 4.41 -6.97 12.17
N GLY A 45 5.26 -7.58 12.98
CA GLY A 45 5.10 -8.95 13.44
C GLY A 45 3.84 -9.17 14.28
N GLU A 46 3.40 -8.15 15.03
CA GLU A 46 2.17 -8.18 15.83
C GLU A 46 0.91 -7.85 15.02
N ASN A 47 1.04 -7.06 13.94
CA ASN A 47 -0.09 -6.48 13.22
C ASN A 47 -0.16 -6.87 11.73
N ALA A 48 0.61 -7.87 11.28
CA ALA A 48 0.73 -8.21 9.85
C ALA A 48 -0.62 -8.47 9.18
N ASP A 49 -1.52 -9.20 9.85
CA ASP A 49 -2.86 -9.50 9.33
C ASP A 49 -3.73 -8.23 9.24
N GLU A 50 -3.69 -7.36 10.26
CA GLU A 50 -4.45 -6.11 10.28
C GLU A 50 -3.97 -5.11 9.22
N ILE A 51 -2.66 -5.03 9.02
CA ILE A 51 -2.04 -4.19 7.98
C ILE A 51 -2.41 -4.72 6.60
N TRP A 52 -2.33 -6.04 6.39
CA TRP A 52 -2.74 -6.67 5.14
C TRP A 52 -4.21 -6.39 4.82
N ASP A 53 -5.10 -6.55 5.80
CA ASP A 53 -6.52 -6.28 5.64
C ASP A 53 -6.77 -4.80 5.28
N ALA A 54 -6.14 -3.87 6.00
CA ALA A 54 -6.28 -2.42 5.74
C ALA A 54 -5.79 -1.98 4.35
N ILE A 55 -4.73 -2.60 3.82
CA ILE A 55 -4.25 -2.32 2.46
C ILE A 55 -5.14 -3.01 1.42
N SER A 56 -5.58 -4.25 1.69
CA SER A 56 -6.43 -5.03 0.81
C SER A 56 -7.79 -4.39 0.58
N GLU A 57 -8.41 -3.82 1.62
CA GLU A 57 -9.69 -3.10 1.50
C GLU A 57 -9.60 -1.93 0.50
N VAL A 58 -8.50 -1.17 0.54
CA VAL A 58 -8.26 -0.08 -0.42
C VAL A 58 -8.01 -0.65 -1.81
N CYS A 59 -7.26 -1.75 -1.94
CA CYS A 59 -7.02 -2.37 -3.23
C CYS A 59 -8.31 -2.90 -3.87
N ASP A 60 -9.21 -3.50 -3.09
CA ASP A 60 -10.51 -3.98 -3.55
C ASP A 60 -11.42 -2.83 -4.00
N GLU A 61 -11.46 -1.71 -3.26
CA GLU A 61 -12.24 -0.52 -3.65
C GLU A 61 -11.77 0.05 -5.00
N TRP A 62 -10.45 0.07 -5.22
CA TRP A 62 -9.83 0.66 -6.40
C TRP A 62 -9.56 -0.34 -7.52
N ASN A 63 -9.91 -1.61 -7.33
CA ASN A 63 -9.59 -2.72 -8.23
C ASN A 63 -8.08 -2.73 -8.60
N ALA A 64 -7.23 -2.54 -7.59
CA ALA A 64 -5.78 -2.58 -7.67
C ALA A 64 -5.25 -3.98 -7.29
N GLY A 65 -4.04 -4.31 -7.76
CA GLY A 65 -3.33 -5.50 -7.32
C GLY A 65 -2.61 -5.26 -5.99
N ILE A 66 -2.48 -6.30 -5.18
CA ILE A 66 -1.68 -6.33 -3.95
C ILE A 66 -0.84 -7.61 -3.91
N ASP A 67 0.40 -7.48 -3.45
CA ASP A 67 1.31 -8.58 -3.09
C ASP A 67 2.16 -8.15 -1.90
N SER A 68 2.91 -9.07 -1.27
CA SER A 68 3.81 -8.72 -0.18
C SER A 68 5.06 -9.59 -0.13
N ASN A 69 6.12 -9.02 0.44
CA ASN A 69 7.31 -9.74 0.83
C ASN A 69 7.77 -9.25 2.20
N SER A 70 7.54 -10.07 3.24
CA SER A 70 7.81 -9.71 4.63
C SER A 70 7.07 -8.41 5.01
N ASN A 71 7.78 -7.41 5.53
CA ASN A 71 7.21 -6.14 5.97
C ASN A 71 6.99 -5.12 4.84
N THR A 72 7.14 -5.52 3.57
CA THR A 72 6.88 -4.68 2.41
C THR A 72 5.67 -5.19 1.63
N TYR A 73 4.72 -4.28 1.36
CA TYR A 73 3.53 -4.51 0.56
C TYR A 73 3.66 -3.78 -0.76
N TYR A 74 3.36 -4.47 -1.85
CA TYR A 74 3.43 -3.97 -3.22
C TYR A 74 2.00 -3.80 -3.73
N VAL A 75 1.60 -2.59 -4.08
CA VAL A 75 0.28 -2.32 -4.65
C VAL A 75 0.39 -1.70 -6.02
N ALA A 76 -0.51 -2.07 -6.94
CA ALA A 76 -0.47 -1.65 -8.34
C ALA A 76 -1.86 -1.24 -8.85
N LEU A 77 -2.04 0.05 -9.12
CA LEU A 77 -3.24 0.62 -9.73
C LEU A 77 -3.10 0.65 -11.26
N LYS A 78 -4.07 0.07 -11.97
CA LYS A 78 -4.08 0.07 -13.45
C LYS A 78 -4.48 1.44 -14.00
N GLN A 79 -3.78 1.92 -15.03
CA GLN A 79 -4.12 3.17 -15.75
C GLN A 79 -5.04 2.96 -16.96
#